data_AF-A0A5A5RS78-F1
#
_entry.id   AF-A0A5A5RS78-F1
#
_cell.length_a   1.000
_cell.length_b   1.000
_cell.length_c   1.000
_cell.angle_alpha   90.00
_cell.angle_beta   90.00
_cell.angle_gamma   90.00
#
_symmetry.space_group_name_H-M   'P 1'
#
loop_
_entity.id
_entity.type
_entity.pdbx_description
1 polymer ?
#
loop_
_entity_poly.entity_id
_entity_poly.type
_entity_poly.pdbx_seq_one_letter_code
_entity_poly.pdbx_strand_id
1 'polypeptide(L)'
;MGTSLGVDMQKGIPVRGGHRHHLKIINLIRRHGSIAKAVSAGVLTKGVMYECVKNNVPFSLAGSIRDDGPLPDTEMDLIKAQEEYSRLIQGADMILMLSSMLHSIGVGNMTPAGVKMVCVDINPAVVTKLSDRGSVESVGIVTDVGLFLSLLTQQLDKLTRPLVETV
;
A
#
# COMPACT_ATOMS: atom_id res chain seq x y z
N MET A 1 11.15 -0.40 15.81
CA MET A 1 12.53 -0.48 15.24
C MET A 1 12.87 0.73 14.39
N GLY A 2 11.89 1.40 13.74
CA GLY A 2 12.15 2.69 13.05
C GLY A 2 12.90 2.56 11.72
N THR A 3 13.00 1.34 11.20
CA THR A 3 13.79 1.03 10.00
C THR A 3 12.96 0.31 8.93
N SER A 4 13.30 0.51 7.66
CA SER A 4 12.86 -0.33 6.53
C SER A 4 14.08 -1.00 5.91
N LEU A 5 14.07 -2.34 5.80
CA LEU A 5 15.22 -3.15 5.35
C LEU A 5 16.57 -2.79 6.01
N GLY A 6 16.53 -2.34 7.26
CA GLY A 6 17.71 -1.95 8.03
C GLY A 6 18.18 -0.51 7.82
N VAL A 7 17.48 0.29 7.03
CA VAL A 7 17.71 1.74 6.88
C VAL A 7 16.81 2.50 7.85
N ASP A 8 17.38 3.45 8.60
CA ASP A 8 16.63 4.34 9.50
C ASP A 8 15.73 5.28 8.68
N MET A 9 14.44 5.31 8.98
CA MET A 9 13.44 6.07 8.20
C MET A 9 13.53 7.59 8.41
N GLN A 10 14.14 8.08 9.49
CA GLN A 10 14.30 9.50 9.74
C GLN A 10 15.61 10.04 9.14
N LYS A 11 16.66 9.21 9.17
CA LYS A 11 18.01 9.63 8.75
C LYS A 11 18.37 9.18 7.33
N GLY A 12 17.67 8.19 6.78
CA GLY A 12 17.96 7.62 5.45
C GLY A 12 19.28 6.84 5.40
N ILE A 13 19.86 6.45 6.54
CA ILE A 13 21.14 5.74 6.61
C ILE A 13 20.99 4.32 7.17
N PRO A 14 21.85 3.37 6.77
CA PRO A 14 21.85 2.01 7.32
C PRO A 14 22.13 1.98 8.83
N VAL A 15 21.46 1.08 9.54
CA VAL A 15 21.70 0.79 10.96
C VAL A 15 22.47 -0.52 11.08
N ARG A 16 23.47 -0.58 11.99
CA ARG A 16 24.25 -1.79 12.24
C ARG A 16 23.33 -2.95 12.66
N GLY A 17 23.40 -4.08 11.93
CA GLY A 17 22.54 -5.25 12.15
C GLY A 17 21.09 -5.11 11.66
N GLY A 18 20.77 -4.01 10.97
CA GLY A 18 19.42 -3.68 10.53
C GLY A 18 18.80 -4.69 9.56
N HIS A 19 19.63 -5.43 8.81
CA HIS A 19 19.17 -6.52 7.93
C HIS A 19 18.36 -7.59 8.68
N ARG A 20 18.48 -7.72 10.01
CA ARG A 20 17.71 -8.68 10.82
C ARG A 20 16.33 -8.16 11.23
N HIS A 21 16.08 -6.85 11.10
CA HIS A 21 14.86 -6.24 11.63
C HIS A 21 13.61 -6.79 10.97
N HIS A 22 13.59 -6.93 9.63
CA HIS A 22 12.43 -7.45 8.91
C HIS A 22 12.12 -8.92 9.28
N LEU A 23 13.13 -9.80 9.33
CA LEU A 23 12.96 -11.19 9.79
C LEU A 23 12.43 -11.29 11.22
N LYS A 24 12.89 -10.40 12.12
CA LYS A 24 12.38 -10.34 13.50
C LYS A 24 10.89 -9.97 13.53
N ILE A 25 10.45 -9.05 12.67
CA ILE A 25 9.04 -8.69 12.55
C ILE A 25 8.21 -9.83 11.94
N ILE A 26 8.69 -10.49 10.87
CA ILE A 26 8.02 -11.66 10.30
C ILE A 26 7.79 -12.72 11.37
N ASN A 27 8.82 -13.09 12.12
CA ASN A 27 8.72 -14.07 13.21
C ASN A 27 7.77 -13.63 14.32
N LEU A 28 7.72 -12.33 14.62
CA LEU A 28 6.83 -11.77 15.63
C LEU A 28 5.36 -11.92 15.20
N ILE A 29 5.01 -11.50 13.98
CA ILE A 29 3.65 -11.63 13.46
C ILE A 29 3.25 -13.10 13.37
N ARG A 30 4.13 -13.98 12.86
CA ARG A 30 3.89 -15.43 12.82
C ARG A 30 3.63 -16.02 14.20
N ARG A 31 4.36 -15.57 15.23
CA ARG A 31 4.14 -16.01 16.63
C ARG A 31 2.77 -15.60 17.16
N HIS A 32 2.27 -14.42 16.78
CA HIS A 32 0.91 -13.99 17.13
C HIS A 32 -0.16 -14.64 16.24
N GLY A 33 0.21 -15.17 15.09
CA GLY A 33 -0.66 -15.93 14.18
C GLY A 33 -1.41 -15.07 13.15
N SER A 34 -1.44 -13.75 13.30
CA SER A 34 -1.90 -12.80 12.27
C SER A 34 -1.52 -11.36 12.63
N ILE A 35 -1.61 -10.45 11.66
CA ILE A 35 -1.49 -9.00 11.87
C ILE A 35 -2.54 -8.53 12.87
N ALA A 36 -3.79 -8.95 12.72
CA ALA A 36 -4.88 -8.55 13.62
C ALA A 36 -4.65 -8.98 15.08
N LYS A 37 -4.11 -10.19 15.29
CA LYS A 37 -3.73 -10.66 16.63
C LYS A 37 -2.56 -9.88 17.21
N ALA A 38 -1.58 -9.49 16.39
CA ALA A 38 -0.46 -8.66 16.82
C ALA A 38 -0.89 -7.23 17.22
N VAL A 39 -1.89 -6.66 16.52
CA VAL A 39 -2.53 -5.38 16.91
C VAL A 39 -3.29 -5.54 18.23
N SER A 40 -4.10 -6.60 18.35
CA SER A 40 -4.89 -6.87 19.56
C SER A 40 -4.03 -7.11 20.79
N ALA A 41 -2.86 -7.74 20.62
CA ALA A 41 -1.88 -7.96 21.66
C ALA A 41 -1.05 -6.70 22.02
N GLY A 42 -1.28 -5.56 21.36
CA GLY A 42 -0.55 -4.31 21.61
C GLY A 42 0.91 -4.31 21.13
N VAL A 43 1.30 -5.24 20.27
CA VAL A 43 2.67 -5.37 19.77
C VAL A 43 2.87 -4.57 18.48
N LEU A 44 1.84 -4.50 17.63
CA LEU A 44 1.77 -3.58 16.50
C LEU A 44 0.86 -2.41 16.89
N THR A 45 1.41 -1.20 17.01
CA THR A 45 0.71 -0.06 17.63
C THR A 45 0.54 1.15 16.71
N LYS A 46 1.08 1.12 15.50
CA LYS A 46 0.99 2.20 14.51
C LYS A 46 1.37 1.73 13.11
N GLY A 47 1.03 2.55 12.11
CA GLY A 47 1.37 2.33 10.70
C GLY A 47 0.22 1.73 9.89
N VAL A 48 0.42 1.54 8.59
CA VAL A 48 -0.64 1.19 7.63
C VAL A 48 -1.46 -0.02 8.09
N MET A 49 -0.81 -1.15 8.38
CA MET A 49 -1.52 -2.38 8.78
C MET A 49 -2.23 -2.25 10.13
N TYR A 50 -1.71 -1.41 11.04
CA TYR A 50 -2.40 -1.11 12.30
C TYR A 50 -3.69 -0.34 12.05
N GLU A 51 -3.62 0.71 11.23
CA GLU A 51 -4.80 1.53 10.90
C GLU A 51 -5.84 0.73 10.12
N CYS A 52 -5.43 -0.18 9.22
CA CYS A 52 -6.37 -1.07 8.54
C CYS A 52 -7.15 -1.94 9.53
N VAL A 53 -6.45 -2.57 10.48
CA VAL A 53 -7.11 -3.40 11.51
C VAL A 53 -8.00 -2.57 12.42
N LYS A 54 -7.55 -1.40 12.89
CA LYS A 54 -8.32 -0.56 13.81
C LYS A 54 -9.57 0.03 13.19
N ASN A 55 -9.53 0.37 11.91
CA ASN A 55 -10.64 0.98 11.18
C ASN A 55 -11.43 -0.04 10.34
N ASN A 56 -11.19 -1.34 10.52
CA ASN A 56 -11.82 -2.42 9.75
C ASN A 56 -11.72 -2.24 8.22
N VAL A 57 -10.60 -1.69 7.74
CA VAL A 57 -10.32 -1.58 6.31
C VAL A 57 -9.86 -2.95 5.82
N PRO A 58 -10.61 -3.61 4.92
CA PRO A 58 -10.22 -4.91 4.40
C PRO A 58 -8.96 -4.76 3.53
N PHE A 59 -8.08 -5.76 3.61
CA PHE A 59 -6.84 -5.80 2.83
C PHE A 59 -6.58 -7.22 2.33
N SER A 60 -5.86 -7.32 1.22
CA SER A 60 -5.37 -8.59 0.69
C SER A 60 -3.88 -8.47 0.41
N LEU A 61 -3.12 -9.48 0.86
CA LEU A 61 -1.68 -9.58 0.67
C LEU A 61 -1.42 -10.76 -0.27
N ALA A 62 -1.40 -10.50 -1.58
CA ALA A 62 -1.07 -11.53 -2.56
C ALA A 62 0.41 -11.90 -2.47
N GLY A 63 0.69 -13.19 -2.37
CA GLY A 63 2.04 -13.72 -2.27
C GLY A 63 2.85 -13.57 -3.55
N SER A 64 4.16 -13.78 -3.44
CA SER A 64 5.07 -13.76 -4.57
C SER A 64 6.26 -14.70 -4.35
N ILE A 65 6.95 -15.03 -5.45
CA ILE A 65 8.14 -15.90 -5.44
C ILE A 65 9.33 -15.35 -4.63
N ARG A 66 9.24 -14.11 -4.16
CA ARG A 66 10.33 -13.37 -3.48
C ARG A 66 9.99 -13.02 -2.03
N ASP A 67 8.93 -13.61 -1.49
CA ASP A 67 8.49 -13.33 -0.13
C ASP A 67 9.37 -14.03 0.91
N ASP A 68 9.79 -13.26 1.92
CA ASP A 68 10.40 -13.80 3.14
C ASP A 68 9.31 -14.18 4.16
N GLY A 69 9.33 -15.42 4.68
CA GLY A 69 8.38 -15.89 5.69
C GLY A 69 7.36 -16.87 5.12
N PRO A 70 6.23 -16.44 4.54
CA PRO A 70 5.63 -15.09 4.57
C PRO A 70 4.89 -14.81 5.90
N LEU A 71 4.14 -13.70 5.97
CA LEU A 71 3.19 -13.47 7.07
C LEU A 71 2.02 -14.47 6.99
N PRO A 72 1.36 -14.81 8.10
CA PRO A 72 0.18 -15.69 8.08
C PRO A 72 -0.98 -15.13 7.24
N ASP A 73 -1.07 -13.81 7.12
CA ASP A 73 -2.10 -13.09 6.38
C ASP A 73 -1.82 -13.04 4.86
N THR A 74 -0.66 -13.53 4.40
CA THR A 74 -0.32 -13.57 2.97
C THR A 74 -0.99 -14.77 2.29
N GLU A 75 -1.74 -14.52 1.23
CA GLU A 75 -2.35 -15.56 0.40
C GLU A 75 -1.37 -16.02 -0.67
N MET A 76 -0.90 -17.27 -0.55
CA MET A 76 0.09 -17.87 -1.45
C MET A 76 -0.54 -18.62 -2.62
N ASP A 77 -1.83 -18.93 -2.54
CA ASP A 77 -2.61 -19.40 -3.68
C ASP A 77 -3.03 -18.20 -4.53
N LEU A 78 -2.32 -17.98 -5.64
CA LEU A 78 -2.54 -16.81 -6.48
C LEU A 78 -3.91 -16.76 -7.14
N ILE A 79 -4.60 -17.91 -7.29
CA ILE A 79 -5.97 -17.92 -7.78
C ILE A 79 -6.88 -17.28 -6.74
N LYS A 80 -6.77 -17.69 -5.47
CA LYS A 80 -7.51 -17.08 -4.36
C LYS A 80 -7.15 -15.62 -4.13
N ALA A 81 -5.86 -15.28 -4.27
CA ALA A 81 -5.42 -13.90 -4.14
C ALA A 81 -6.07 -13.00 -5.21
N GLN A 82 -6.19 -13.50 -6.45
CA GLN A 82 -6.84 -12.78 -7.55
C GLN A 82 -8.36 -12.67 -7.35
N GLU A 83 -9.02 -13.72 -6.88
CA GLU A 83 -10.44 -13.70 -6.50
C GLU A 83 -10.70 -12.66 -5.41
N GLU A 84 -9.87 -12.62 -4.38
CA GLU A 84 -9.99 -11.67 -3.27
C GLU A 84 -9.72 -10.23 -3.75
N TYR A 85 -8.72 -10.00 -4.61
CA TYR A 85 -8.50 -8.69 -5.21
C TYR A 85 -9.74 -8.23 -6.00
N SER A 86 -10.31 -9.11 -6.82
CA SER A 86 -11.51 -8.79 -7.62
C SER A 86 -12.70 -8.43 -6.73
N ARG A 87 -12.88 -9.16 -5.62
CA ARG A 87 -13.91 -8.88 -4.61
C ARG A 87 -13.71 -7.52 -3.95
N LEU A 88 -12.47 -7.17 -3.59
CA LEU A 88 -12.15 -5.93 -2.89
C LEU A 88 -12.33 -4.68 -3.75
N ILE A 89 -12.09 -4.76 -5.06
CA ILE A 89 -12.23 -3.62 -5.98
C ILE A 89 -13.64 -3.46 -6.55
N GLN A 90 -14.56 -4.40 -6.26
CA GLN A 90 -15.92 -4.34 -6.78
C GLN A 90 -16.64 -3.10 -6.25
N GLY A 91 -17.16 -2.27 -7.17
CA GLY A 91 -17.86 -1.03 -6.83
C GLY A 91 -16.95 0.14 -6.45
N ALA A 92 -15.64 0.03 -6.66
CA ALA A 92 -14.72 1.15 -6.44
C ALA A 92 -14.97 2.26 -7.47
N ASP A 93 -15.16 3.50 -7.00
CA ASP A 93 -15.22 4.69 -7.86
C ASP A 93 -13.83 5.17 -8.30
N MET A 94 -12.81 4.85 -7.49
CA MET A 94 -11.42 5.25 -7.72
C MET A 94 -10.45 4.21 -7.17
N ILE A 95 -9.35 4.00 -7.89
CA ILE A 95 -8.21 3.18 -7.48
C ILE A 95 -6.94 4.01 -7.55
N LEU A 96 -6.25 4.12 -6.41
CA LEU A 96 -4.95 4.79 -6.29
C LEU A 96 -3.83 3.74 -6.26
N MET A 97 -3.00 3.73 -7.30
CA MET A 97 -1.91 2.78 -7.49
C MET A 97 -0.57 3.44 -7.14
N LEU A 98 0.13 2.91 -6.12
CA LEU A 98 1.28 3.57 -5.50
C LEU A 98 2.55 2.72 -5.65
N SER A 99 3.31 2.95 -6.72
CA SER A 99 4.64 2.34 -6.95
C SER A 99 4.70 0.81 -6.86
N SER A 100 3.62 0.15 -7.26
CA SER A 100 3.40 -1.30 -7.06
C SER A 100 3.20 -2.05 -8.37
N MET A 101 4.07 -1.81 -9.37
CA MET A 101 3.94 -2.25 -10.77
C MET A 101 3.11 -3.53 -11.00
N LEU A 102 3.51 -4.68 -10.43
CA LEU A 102 2.81 -5.96 -10.65
C LEU A 102 1.38 -5.95 -10.11
N HIS A 103 1.16 -5.44 -8.90
CA HIS A 103 -0.18 -5.32 -8.32
C HIS A 103 -1.01 -4.28 -9.08
N SER A 104 -0.42 -3.15 -9.47
CA SER A 104 -1.11 -2.10 -10.23
C SER A 104 -1.61 -2.64 -11.58
N ILE A 105 -0.77 -3.39 -12.30
CA ILE A 105 -1.15 -4.05 -13.56
C ILE A 105 -2.21 -5.13 -13.33
N GLY A 106 -2.05 -5.96 -12.29
CA GLY A 106 -3.03 -6.97 -11.91
C GLY A 106 -4.41 -6.36 -11.62
N VAL A 107 -4.47 -5.35 -10.76
CA VAL A 107 -5.70 -4.63 -10.42
C VAL A 107 -6.29 -3.94 -11.65
N GLY A 108 -5.46 -3.28 -12.47
CA GLY A 108 -5.91 -2.68 -13.72
C GLY A 108 -6.46 -3.68 -14.74
N ASN A 109 -6.09 -4.97 -14.69
CA ASN A 109 -6.70 -6.04 -15.50
C ASN A 109 -8.10 -6.43 -15.00
N MET A 110 -8.33 -6.35 -13.69
CA MET A 110 -9.58 -6.77 -13.06
C MET A 110 -10.60 -5.64 -12.95
N THR A 111 -10.19 -4.40 -13.22
CA THR A 111 -11.02 -3.20 -13.06
C THR A 111 -11.85 -2.93 -14.33
N PRO A 112 -13.18 -2.76 -14.24
CA PRO A 112 -14.01 -2.36 -15.38
C PRO A 112 -13.75 -0.90 -15.80
N ALA A 113 -14.17 -0.53 -17.00
CA ALA A 113 -14.22 0.88 -17.41
C ALA A 113 -15.21 1.68 -16.52
N GLY A 114 -15.04 2.99 -16.39
CA GLY A 114 -15.84 3.84 -15.50
C GLY A 114 -15.17 4.15 -14.16
N VAL A 115 -14.12 3.40 -13.80
CA VAL A 115 -13.38 3.57 -12.55
C VAL A 115 -12.21 4.52 -12.75
N LYS A 116 -12.11 5.55 -11.91
CA LYS A 116 -10.99 6.50 -11.95
C LYS A 116 -9.72 5.83 -11.48
N MET A 117 -8.67 5.87 -12.28
CA MET A 117 -7.39 5.26 -11.91
C MET A 117 -6.31 6.32 -11.81
N VAL A 118 -5.62 6.39 -10.68
CA VAL A 118 -4.46 7.27 -10.49
C VAL A 118 -3.24 6.40 -10.28
N CYS A 119 -2.29 6.44 -11.22
CA CYS A 119 -1.05 5.69 -11.15
C CYS A 119 0.12 6.62 -10.82
N VAL A 120 0.78 6.36 -9.69
CA VAL A 120 1.97 7.09 -9.25
C VAL A 120 3.15 6.13 -9.19
N ASP A 121 4.15 6.35 -10.05
CA ASP A 121 5.38 5.56 -10.06
C ASP A 121 6.54 6.44 -10.52
N ILE A 122 7.75 6.19 -10.02
CA ILE A 122 8.93 6.92 -10.46
C ILE A 122 9.41 6.44 -11.84
N ASN A 123 9.06 5.21 -12.21
CA ASN A 123 9.39 4.63 -13.49
C ASN A 123 8.31 4.96 -14.54
N PRO A 124 8.63 5.78 -15.56
CA PRO A 124 7.65 6.16 -16.58
C PRO A 124 7.09 4.96 -17.34
N ALA A 125 7.86 3.88 -17.50
CA ALA A 125 7.38 2.70 -18.22
C ALA A 125 6.18 2.03 -17.52
N VAL A 126 6.12 2.05 -16.19
CA VAL A 126 4.98 1.51 -15.43
C VAL A 126 3.74 2.39 -15.66
N VAL A 127 3.93 3.70 -15.59
CA VAL A 127 2.86 4.69 -15.79
C VAL A 127 2.29 4.59 -17.20
N THR A 128 3.14 4.51 -18.24
CA THR A 128 2.70 4.32 -19.62
C THR A 128 1.88 3.05 -19.79
N LYS A 129 2.34 1.91 -19.26
CA LYS A 129 1.62 0.62 -19.38
C LYS A 129 0.22 0.64 -18.76
N LEU A 130 -0.01 1.47 -17.75
CA LEU A 130 -1.31 1.61 -17.09
C LEU A 130 -2.18 2.68 -17.75
N SER A 131 -1.57 3.76 -18.25
CA SER A 131 -2.26 4.84 -18.96
C SER A 131 -2.72 4.41 -20.36
N ASP A 132 -2.01 3.47 -21.00
CA ASP A 132 -2.34 2.92 -22.32
C ASP A 132 -3.64 2.10 -22.33
N ARG A 133 -4.29 1.88 -21.18
CA ARG A 133 -5.60 1.20 -21.10
C ARG A 133 -6.78 2.07 -21.57
N GLY A 134 -6.50 3.19 -22.23
CA GLY A 134 -7.46 3.87 -23.12
C GLY A 134 -8.66 4.50 -22.44
N SER A 135 -8.66 4.64 -21.12
CA SER A 135 -9.73 5.31 -20.39
C SER A 135 -9.37 6.77 -20.19
N VAL A 136 -10.28 7.65 -20.60
CA VAL A 136 -10.31 9.10 -20.28
C VAL A 136 -10.19 9.35 -18.77
N GLU A 137 -10.40 8.31 -17.96
CA GLU A 137 -10.47 8.31 -16.51
C GLU A 137 -9.17 7.85 -15.82
N SER A 138 -8.07 7.69 -16.57
CA SER A 138 -6.75 7.32 -16.03
C SER A 138 -5.78 8.49 -16.00
N VAL A 139 -5.15 8.73 -14.83
CA VAL A 139 -4.14 9.78 -14.62
C VAL A 139 -2.83 9.13 -14.21
N GLY A 140 -1.80 9.32 -15.04
CA GLY A 140 -0.44 8.88 -14.76
C GLY A 140 0.44 10.01 -14.23
N ILE A 141 1.13 9.77 -13.11
CA ILE A 141 2.03 10.74 -12.48
C ILE A 141 3.40 10.09 -12.30
N VAL A 142 4.41 10.59 -13.02
CA VAL A 142 5.79 10.13 -12.90
C VAL A 142 6.51 10.92 -11.81
N THR A 143 6.58 10.38 -10.59
CA THR A 143 7.19 11.06 -9.43
C THR A 143 7.55 10.10 -8.30
N ASP A 144 8.26 10.60 -7.29
CA ASP A 144 8.48 9.89 -6.03
C ASP A 144 7.16 9.73 -5.25
N VAL A 145 6.82 8.51 -4.87
CA VAL A 145 5.55 8.19 -4.21
C VAL A 145 5.45 8.80 -2.81
N GLY A 146 6.57 8.95 -2.10
CA GLY A 146 6.61 9.58 -0.78
C GLY A 146 6.33 11.07 -0.85
N LEU A 147 6.93 11.76 -1.83
CA LEU A 147 6.66 13.16 -2.14
C LEU A 147 5.19 13.36 -2.53
N PHE A 148 4.65 12.50 -3.41
CA PHE A 148 3.24 12.55 -3.80
C PHE A 148 2.31 12.46 -2.59
N LEU A 149 2.49 11.46 -1.71
CA LEU A 149 1.65 11.30 -0.52
C LEU A 149 1.80 12.46 0.47
N SER A 150 3.01 13.01 0.62
CA SER A 150 3.25 14.19 1.46
C SER A 150 2.48 15.42 0.96
N LEU A 151 2.49 15.68 -0.34
CA LEU A 151 1.74 16.79 -0.93
C LEU A 151 0.22 16.53 -0.93
N LEU A 152 -0.20 15.29 -1.17
CA LEU A 152 -1.61 14.91 -1.15
C LEU A 152 -2.24 15.13 0.23
N THR A 153 -1.56 14.68 1.29
CA THR A 153 -2.04 14.88 2.68
C THR A 153 -2.12 16.37 3.04
N GLN A 154 -1.10 17.17 2.69
CA GLN A 154 -1.14 18.63 2.86
C GLN A 154 -2.30 19.27 2.11
N GLN A 155 -2.63 18.78 0.92
CA GLN A 155 -3.73 19.30 0.13
C GLN A 155 -5.10 18.91 0.71
N LEU A 156 -5.25 17.68 1.20
CA LEU A 156 -6.46 17.23 1.90
C LEU A 156 -6.71 18.07 3.17
N ASP A 157 -5.67 18.42 3.92
CA ASP A 157 -5.77 19.31 5.07
C ASP A 157 -6.26 20.71 4.69
N LYS A 158 -5.80 21.26 3.56
CA LYS A 158 -6.25 22.58 3.09
C LYS A 158 -7.72 22.58 2.67
N LEU A 159 -8.19 21.49 2.08
CA LEU A 159 -9.58 21.37 1.61
C LEU A 159 -10.58 21.11 2.74
N THR A 160 -10.11 20.61 3.88
CA THR A 160 -10.96 20.25 5.03
C THR A 160 -10.92 21.29 6.15
N ARG A 161 -10.02 22.28 6.09
CA ARG A 161 -10.06 23.44 6.98
C ARG A 161 -11.20 24.37 6.57
N PRO A 162 -12.15 24.71 7.46
CA PRO A 162 -13.13 25.74 7.16
C PRO A 162 -12.40 27.07 6.89
N LEU A 163 -12.86 27.81 5.89
CA LEU A 163 -12.43 29.19 5.67
C LEU A 163 -12.75 29.96 6.94
N VAL A 164 -11.73 30.41 7.67
CA VAL A 164 -11.92 31.38 8.74
C VAL A 164 -12.25 32.69 8.04
N GLU A 165 -13.53 33.06 8.00
CA GLU A 165 -13.94 34.41 7.65
C GLU A 165 -13.33 35.35 8.70
N THR A 166 -12.23 36.01 8.33
CA THR A 166 -11.76 37.19 9.05
C THR A 166 -12.79 38.29 8.83
N VAL A 167 -13.61 38.54 9.85
CA VAL A 167 -14.47 39.72 10.01
C VAL A 167 -13.62 40.98 10.15
#